data_AF-A0A1C5USM2-F1
#
_entry.id   AF-A0A1C5USM2-F1
#
_cell.length_a   1.000
_cell.length_b   1.000
_cell.length_c   1.000
_cell.angle_alpha   90.00
_cell.angle_beta   90.00
_cell.angle_gamma   90.00
#
_symmetry.space_group_name_H-M   'P 1'
#
loop_
_entity.id
_entity.type
_entity.pdbx_description
1 polymer ?
#
loop_
_entity_poly.entity_id
_entity_poly.type
_entity_poly.pdbx_seq_one_letter_code
_entity_poly.pdbx_strand_id
1 'polypeptide(L)' 'MEPRKIRLTEEEKSIIRTLGHSRLTAEYLSHWLNRHDYVQINAPAALMSMEARGFYEAVLCIAALGRKNHVER' A
#
# COMPACT_ATOMS: atom_id res chain seq x y z
N MET A 1 14.98 3.93 17.58
CA MET A 1 14.05 2.91 17.03
C MET A 1 13.99 3.17 15.54
N GLU A 2 14.43 2.24 14.69
CA GLU A 2 14.21 2.40 13.24
C GLU A 2 12.70 2.28 12.95
N PRO A 3 12.14 3.13 12.08
CA PRO A 3 10.74 3.03 11.70
C PRO A 3 10.48 1.65 11.09
N ARG A 4 9.39 1.00 11.50
CA ARG A 4 9.03 -0.35 11.05
C ARG A 4 8.76 -0.32 9.56
N LYS A 5 9.67 -0.88 8.75
CA LYS A 5 9.55 -0.93 7.29
C LYS A 5 8.33 -1.75 6.88
N ILE A 6 7.41 -1.15 6.12
CA ILE A 6 6.25 -1.82 5.55
C ILE A 6 6.73 -2.79 4.47
N ARG A 7 6.30 -4.05 4.57
CA ARG A 7 6.56 -5.11 3.58
C ARG A 7 5.24 -5.72 3.17
N LEU A 8 4.96 -5.70 1.86
CA LEU A 8 3.74 -6.27 1.30
C LEU A 8 3.73 -7.79 1.44
N THR A 9 2.63 -8.34 1.92
CA THR A 9 2.37 -9.79 1.96
C THR A 9 2.03 -10.33 0.57
N GLU A 10 2.11 -11.64 0.38
CA GLU A 10 1.70 -12.26 -0.90
C GLU A 10 0.21 -12.09 -1.20
N GLU A 11 -0.63 -12.06 -0.15
CA GLU A 11 -2.06 -11.74 -0.26
C GLU A 11 -2.26 -10.31 -0.79
N GLU A 12 -1.60 -9.33 -0.17
CA GLU A 12 -1.66 -7.92 -0.59
C GLU A 12 -1.15 -7.75 -2.02
N LYS A 13 -0.03 -8.37 -2.39
CA LYS A 13 0.49 -8.36 -3.78
C LYS A 13 -0.49 -8.98 -4.76
N SER A 14 -1.21 -10.04 -4.37
CA SER A 14 -2.26 -10.63 -5.18
C SER A 14 -3.41 -9.65 -5.42
N ILE A 15 -3.89 -8.99 -4.37
CA ILE A 15 -4.94 -7.96 -4.48
C ILE A 15 -4.50 -6.81 -5.39
N ILE A 16 -3.29 -6.29 -5.20
CA ILE A 16 -2.72 -5.23 -6.03
C ILE A 16 -2.70 -5.62 -7.51
N ARG A 17 -2.25 -6.85 -7.83
CA ARG A 17 -2.25 -7.37 -9.21
C ARG A 17 -3.66 -7.48 -9.78
N THR A 18 -4.62 -7.95 -8.99
CA THR A 18 -6.03 -8.08 -9.39
C THR A 18 -6.70 -6.72 -9.65
N LEU A 19 -6.37 -5.70 -8.86
CA LEU A 19 -6.86 -4.33 -9.08
C LEU A 19 -6.36 -3.74 -10.41
N GLY A 20 -5.26 -4.26 -10.98
CA GLY A 20 -4.86 -4.02 -12.37
C GLY A 20 -4.47 -2.58 -12.69
N HIS A 21 -4.19 -1.74 -11.69
CA HIS A 21 -3.83 -0.34 -11.91
C HIS A 21 -2.43 -0.24 -12.55
N SER A 22 -2.34 0.46 -13.68
CA SER A 22 -1.11 0.54 -14.50
C SER A 22 0.12 1.07 -13.76
N ARG A 23 -0.08 2.05 -12.85
CA ARG A 23 1.00 2.69 -12.08
C ARG A 23 1.19 2.19 -10.64
N LEU A 24 0.12 1.81 -9.94
CA LEU A 24 0.14 1.51 -8.50
C LEU A 24 0.48 0.04 -8.27
N THR A 25 1.66 -0.38 -8.75
CA THR A 25 2.15 -1.77 -8.66
C THR A 25 2.71 -2.11 -7.28
N ALA A 26 2.99 -3.39 -7.02
CA ALA A 26 3.60 -3.82 -5.75
C ALA A 26 4.99 -3.20 -5.54
N GLU A 27 5.76 -3.03 -6.62
CA GLU A 27 7.08 -2.40 -6.62
C GLU A 27 6.95 -0.91 -6.30
N TYR A 28 5.99 -0.22 -6.94
CA TYR A 28 5.69 1.18 -6.67
C TYR A 28 5.33 1.38 -5.20
N LEU A 29 4.39 0.60 -4.67
CA LEU A 29 3.97 0.71 -3.26
C LEU A 29 5.11 0.38 -2.30
N SER A 30 5.90 -0.66 -2.57
CA SER A 30 7.06 -1.02 -1.73
C SER A 30 8.07 0.11 -1.61
N HIS A 31 8.26 0.90 -2.68
CA HIS A 31 9.11 2.09 -2.67
C HIS A 31 8.46 3.21 -1.86
N TRP A 32 7.24 3.63 -2.23
CA TRP A 32 6.64 4.87 -1.73
C TRP A 32 6.09 4.76 -0.29
N LEU A 33 5.64 3.59 0.16
CA LEU A 33 5.12 3.40 1.52
C LEU A 33 6.21 3.57 2.60
N ASN A 34 7.47 3.39 2.24
CA ASN A 34 8.60 3.49 3.15
C ASN A 34 9.34 4.83 3.05
N ARG A 35 8.82 5.77 2.25
CA ARG A 35 9.34 7.14 2.18
C ARG A 35 8.73 8.02 3.27
N HIS A 36 9.54 8.98 3.71
CA HIS A 36 9.25 9.90 4.82
C HIS A 36 9.51 11.34 4.39
N ASP A 37 9.06 11.69 3.18
CA ASP A 37 9.15 13.06 2.66
C ASP A 37 8.06 13.93 3.31
N TYR A 38 8.42 15.18 3.60
CA TYR A 38 7.50 16.20 4.11
C TYR A 38 7.29 17.27 3.05
N VAL A 39 6.10 17.89 3.03
CA VAL A 39 5.73 18.90 2.02
C VAL A 39 6.72 20.07 2.00
N GLN A 40 7.24 20.47 3.16
CA GLN A 40 8.19 21.56 3.33
C GLN A 40 9.57 21.27 2.71
N ILE A 41 9.90 19.99 2.51
CA ILE A 41 11.22 19.54 2.02
C ILE A 41 11.10 19.07 0.57
N ASN A 42 10.07 18.28 0.26
CA ASN A 42 9.86 17.67 -1.05
C ASN A 42 8.35 17.42 -1.28
N ALA A 43 7.64 18.50 -1.64
CA ALA A 43 6.20 18.46 -1.89
C ALA A 43 5.79 17.39 -2.92
N PRO A 44 6.47 17.21 -4.07
CA PRO A 44 6.13 16.14 -5.01
C PRO A 44 6.23 14.74 -4.38
N ALA A 45 7.34 14.43 -3.69
CA ALA A 45 7.50 13.11 -3.09
C ALA A 45 6.52 12.85 -1.94
N ALA A 46 6.20 13.88 -1.15
CA ALA A 46 5.17 13.80 -0.12
C ALA A 46 3.80 13.45 -0.73
N LEU A 47 3.43 14.10 -1.85
CA LEU A 47 2.18 13.83 -2.56
C LEU A 47 2.12 12.39 -3.10
N MET A 48 3.19 11.92 -3.77
CA MET A 48 3.26 10.55 -4.29
C MET A 48 3.19 9.51 -3.16
N SER A 49 3.77 9.81 -2.00
CA SER A 49 3.72 8.93 -0.82
C SER A 49 2.30 8.86 -0.23
N MET A 50 1.56 9.98 -0.21
CA MET A 50 0.16 10.00 0.22
C MET A 50 -0.74 9.17 -0.70
N GLU A 51 -0.54 9.27 -2.01
CA GLU A 51 -1.28 8.45 -2.96
C GLU A 51 -1.02 6.95 -2.76
N ALA A 52 0.25 6.56 -2.61
CA ALA A 52 0.62 5.18 -2.33
C ALA A 52 -0.05 4.66 -1.04
N ARG A 53 -0.09 5.49 0.02
CA ARG A 53 -0.74 5.15 1.30
C ARG A 53 -2.25 4.96 1.13
N GLY A 54 -2.94 5.88 0.46
CA GLY A 54 -4.38 5.78 0.25
C GLY A 54 -4.78 4.53 -0.55
N PHE A 55 -4.02 4.21 -1.61
CA PHE A 55 -4.26 2.97 -2.37
C PHE A 55 -3.98 1.72 -1.52
N TYR A 56 -2.91 1.73 -0.72
CA TYR A 56 -2.59 0.61 0.16
C TYR A 56 -3.62 0.40 1.28
N GLU A 57 -4.21 1.46 1.82
CA GLU A 57 -5.32 1.37 2.77
C GLU A 57 -6.53 0.63 2.15
N ALA A 58 -6.86 0.91 0.88
CA ALA A 58 -7.90 0.17 0.18
C ALA A 58 -7.56 -1.32 0.02
N VAL A 59 -6.29 -1.65 -0.28
CA VAL A 59 -5.81 -3.05 -0.34
C VAL A 59 -5.98 -3.74 1.01
N LEU A 60 -5.65 -3.08 2.12
CA LEU A 60 -5.83 -3.62 3.47
C LEU A 60 -7.30 -3.89 3.79
N CYS A 61 -8.20 -2.98 3.40
CA CYS A 61 -9.65 -3.18 3.54
C CYS A 61 -10.12 -4.42 2.75
N ILE A 62 -9.67 -4.59 1.51
CA ILE A 62 -10.03 -5.76 0.68
C ILE A 62 -9.50 -7.06 1.31
N ALA A 63 -8.25 -7.08 1.78
CA ALA A 63 -7.68 -8.24 2.48
C ALA A 63 -8.46 -8.59 3.75
N ALA A 64 -8.93 -7.57 4.49
CA ALA A 64 -9.76 -7.78 5.68
C ALA A 64 -11.14 -8.37 5.32
N LEU A 65 -11.75 -7.94 4.22
CA LEU A 65 -13.02 -8.49 3.73
C LEU A 65 -12.87 -9.95 3.26
N GLY A 66 -11.79 -10.25 2.53
CA GLY A 66 -11.48 -11.61 2.09
C GLY A 66 -11.35 -12.59 3.28
N ARG A 67 -10.69 -12.16 4.36
CA ARG A 67 -10.55 -12.95 5.59
C ARG A 67 -11.87 -13.21 6.32
N LYS A 68 -12.81 -12.25 6.32
CA LYS A 68 -14.13 -12.45 6.96
C LYS A 68 -14.96 -13.55 6.29
N ASN A 69 -14.90 -13.66 4.96
CA ASN A 69 -15.63 -14.68 4.21
C ASN A 69 -15.17 -16.13 4.50
N HIS A 70 -14.01 -16.31 5.13
CA HIS A 70 -13.48 -17.62 5.53
C HIS A 70 -13.87 -18.03 6.96
N VAL A 71 -14.40 -17.12 7.79
CA VAL A 71 -14.73 -17.39 9.20
C VAL A 71 -16.21 -17.75 9.40
N GLU A 72 -17.09 -17.43 8.45
CA GLU A 72 -18.54 -17.67 8.51
C GLU A 72 -19.01 -18.92 7.72
N ARG A 73 -18.23 -20.02 7.71
CA ARG A 73 -18.67 -21.29 7.12
C ARG A 73 -18.78 -22.40 8.15
#